data_AF-A0AB33JRI5-F1
#
_entry.id   AF-A0AB33JRI5-F1
#
_cell.length_a   1.000
_cell.length_b   1.000
_cell.length_c   1.000
_cell.angle_alpha   90.00
_cell.angle_beta   90.00
_cell.angle_gamma   90.00
#
_symmetry.space_group_name_H-M   'P 1'
#
loop_
_entity.id
_entity.type
_entity.pdbx_description
1 polymer ?
#
loop_
_entity_poly.entity_id
_entity_poly.type
_entity_poly.pdbx_seq_one_letter_code
_entity_poly.pdbx_strand_id
1 'polypeptide(L)'
;MRWAEEMSPVRMRRVAVVAPTGALRETLLLIAEAGCLEVDRVEEVPPGPAGRRLRRLTVAPGGSAALSGAPPDLDALERQHRSDLLAGEAELEERLASAVRQGEVSALAGWCPAVDMPRLAERLGQVGGAVLPLRPPRGVDPPTQLRDAGRVHRSFVPLVTTYGTVPYADLDPSWPAGVAYVVMFGLMFGDAGHGLLLVLAALLLWRGRPRRLARLRRLWPFVAAAGLAATLAGAAYGEFFGPTGLLPVLWLDPLDEPGRLLLAAVGLGGLLLGLAYAAGAVNRWREGGPARALYSTSGVAGFAVFLGLGVVGGGAYLHTPVAAVAGAVLVITGLALAGTGLYAATGGGLGGAAQTGVQLFDVLVRIFANTVSFARLAAFGLTHAALGQVVWHGTVALAGRGPGALVGAVLLFVAGNALAFALEGLVAGVQALRLEFYELFSRVFESLGRPFRPWRLPVRRTEVS
;
A
#
# COMPACT_ATOMS: atom_id res chain seq x y z
N MET A 1 17.68 1.64 16.41
CA MET A 1 18.12 1.00 15.13
C MET A 1 17.13 -0.02 14.55
N ARG A 2 16.20 -0.62 15.31
CA ARG A 2 15.20 -1.58 14.77
C ARG A 2 14.17 -0.99 13.79
N TRP A 3 13.72 0.25 14.02
CA TRP A 3 12.69 0.90 13.19
C TRP A 3 13.14 1.18 11.74
N ALA A 4 14.40 1.56 11.55
CA ALA A 4 14.94 1.84 10.20
C ALA A 4 15.09 0.57 9.34
N GLU A 5 15.29 -0.59 9.98
CA GLU A 5 15.35 -1.88 9.29
C GLU A 5 13.96 -2.39 8.91
N GLU A 6 12.95 -2.17 9.76
CA GLU A 6 11.55 -2.53 9.52
C GLU A 6 10.94 -1.74 8.34
N MET A 7 11.35 -0.48 8.17
CA MET A 7 10.91 0.39 7.07
C MET A 7 11.63 0.12 5.74
N SER A 8 12.48 -0.91 5.66
CA SER A 8 13.16 -1.27 4.42
C SER A 8 12.67 -2.62 3.89
N PRO A 9 12.44 -2.76 2.57
CA PRO A 9 12.16 -4.04 1.94
C PRO A 9 13.17 -5.12 2.33
N VAL A 10 12.72 -6.38 2.32
CA VAL A 10 13.62 -7.53 2.56
C VAL A 10 14.74 -7.49 1.54
N ARG A 11 15.99 -7.56 2.00
CA ARG A 11 17.15 -7.51 1.11
C ARG A 11 17.13 -8.73 0.18
N MET A 12 16.96 -8.50 -1.12
CA MET A 12 17.04 -9.53 -2.14
C MET A 12 18.48 -9.74 -2.61
N ARG A 13 18.79 -10.99 -2.93
CA ARG A 13 20.03 -11.39 -3.60
C ARG A 13 19.68 -12.11 -4.89
N ARG A 14 20.37 -11.74 -5.96
CA ARG A 14 20.40 -12.55 -7.18
C ARG A 14 21.23 -13.79 -6.87
N VAL A 15 20.68 -14.96 -7.15
CA VAL A 15 21.34 -16.24 -6.88
C VAL A 15 21.28 -17.14 -8.11
N ALA A 16 22.32 -17.94 -8.29
CA ALA A 16 22.32 -19.11 -9.15
C ALA A 16 22.22 -20.35 -8.26
N VAL A 17 21.21 -21.18 -8.48
CA VAL A 17 21.18 -22.53 -7.94
C VAL A 17 21.87 -23.44 -8.94
N VAL A 18 22.89 -24.16 -8.48
CA VAL A 18 23.67 -25.09 -9.29
C VAL A 18 23.46 -26.49 -8.71
N ALA A 19 23.15 -27.47 -9.55
CA ALA A 19 22.96 -28.85 -9.14
C ALA A 19 23.42 -29.82 -10.23
N PRO A 20 23.76 -31.07 -9.87
CA PRO A 20 23.95 -32.14 -10.85
C PRO A 20 22.70 -32.29 -11.72
N THR A 21 22.88 -32.53 -13.02
CA THR A 21 21.76 -32.60 -13.98
C THR A 21 20.78 -33.71 -13.64
N GLY A 22 21.25 -34.83 -13.06
CA GLY A 22 20.39 -35.90 -12.56
C GLY A 22 19.57 -35.52 -11.31
N ALA A 23 20.05 -34.57 -10.51
CA ALA A 23 19.41 -34.12 -9.26
C ALA A 23 18.60 -32.82 -9.42
N LEU A 24 18.51 -32.26 -10.63
CA LEU A 24 17.84 -30.98 -10.89
C LEU A 24 16.35 -31.02 -10.53
N ARG A 25 15.68 -32.15 -10.76
CA ARG A 25 14.28 -32.34 -10.38
C ARG A 25 14.09 -32.29 -8.86
N GLU A 26 14.92 -33.00 -8.11
CA GLU A 26 14.89 -33.01 -6.63
C GLU A 26 15.23 -31.63 -6.06
N THR A 27 16.20 -30.94 -6.66
CA THR A 27 16.56 -29.56 -6.33
C THR A 27 15.35 -28.63 -6.49
N LEU A 28 14.62 -28.73 -7.61
CA LEU A 28 13.41 -27.94 -7.84
C LEU A 28 12.27 -28.28 -6.87
N LEU A 29 12.11 -29.56 -6.49
CA LEU A 29 11.14 -29.95 -5.45
C LEU A 29 11.47 -29.30 -4.10
N LEU A 30 12.75 -29.31 -3.70
CA LEU A 30 13.21 -28.65 -2.47
C LEU A 30 13.01 -27.13 -2.51
N ILE A 31 13.23 -26.52 -3.67
CA ILE A 31 12.96 -25.09 -3.90
C ILE A 31 11.45 -24.80 -3.74
N ALA A 32 10.59 -25.61 -4.37
CA ALA A 32 9.14 -25.43 -4.32
C ALA A 32 8.58 -25.61 -2.89
N GLU A 33 9.13 -26.57 -2.11
CA GLU A 33 8.79 -26.73 -0.70
C GLU A 33 9.28 -25.57 0.16
N ALA A 34 10.48 -25.05 -0.10
CA ALA A 34 11.03 -23.91 0.62
C ALA A 34 10.25 -22.62 0.33
N GLY A 35 9.83 -22.43 -0.93
CA GLY A 35 9.04 -21.29 -1.36
C GLY A 35 9.73 -19.94 -1.10
N CYS A 36 11.06 -19.89 -1.27
CA CYS A 36 11.90 -18.72 -1.02
C CYS A 36 12.69 -18.27 -2.25
N LEU A 37 12.51 -18.92 -3.42
CA LEU A 37 13.20 -18.56 -4.66
C LEU A 37 12.18 -18.22 -5.75
N GLU A 38 12.34 -17.05 -6.36
CA GLU A 38 11.69 -16.72 -7.63
C GLU A 38 12.67 -17.08 -8.76
N VAL A 39 12.38 -18.19 -9.45
CA VAL A 39 13.18 -18.67 -10.59
C VAL A 39 12.82 -17.85 -11.83
N ASP A 40 13.83 -17.40 -12.56
CA ASP A 40 13.61 -16.69 -13.83
C ASP A 40 12.83 -17.57 -14.81
N ARG A 41 11.99 -16.95 -15.63
CA ARG A 41 11.28 -17.62 -16.71
C ARG A 41 11.93 -17.24 -18.03
N VAL A 42 12.06 -18.21 -18.92
CA VAL A 42 12.39 -17.97 -20.32
C VAL A 42 11.06 -17.79 -21.05
N GLU A 43 10.90 -16.68 -21.78
CA GLU A 43 9.58 -16.19 -22.21
C GLU A 43 8.92 -17.02 -23.33
N GLU A 44 9.58 -18.05 -23.86
CA GLU A 44 9.07 -18.89 -24.96
C GLU A 44 9.51 -20.36 -24.83
N VAL A 45 9.13 -21.03 -23.75
CA VAL A 45 9.32 -22.48 -23.64
C VAL A 45 8.10 -23.20 -24.26
N PRO A 46 8.26 -24.03 -25.30
CA PRO A 46 7.16 -24.82 -25.82
C PRO A 46 6.63 -25.77 -24.74
N PRO A 47 5.30 -25.95 -24.62
CA PRO A 47 4.71 -26.74 -23.55
C PRO A 47 5.25 -28.17 -23.59
N GLY A 48 5.77 -28.61 -22.45
CA GLY A 48 6.25 -29.97 -22.24
C GLY A 48 5.12 -31.01 -22.28
N PRO A 49 5.48 -32.30 -22.18
CA PRO A 49 4.52 -33.41 -22.21
C PRO A 49 3.36 -33.26 -21.22
N ALA A 50 3.59 -32.73 -20.02
CA ALA A 50 2.54 -32.48 -19.03
C ALA A 50 1.66 -31.27 -19.43
N GLY A 51 2.29 -30.19 -19.91
CA GLY A 51 1.58 -29.00 -20.38
C GLY A 51 0.66 -29.26 -21.58
N ARG A 52 1.06 -30.13 -22.50
CA ARG A 52 0.21 -30.54 -23.65
C ARG A 52 -1.01 -31.33 -23.19
N ARG A 53 -0.84 -32.26 -22.25
CA ARG A 53 -1.94 -33.07 -21.68
C ARG A 53 -2.91 -32.21 -20.86
N LEU A 54 -2.39 -31.26 -20.08
CA LEU A 54 -3.22 -30.27 -19.38
C LEU A 54 -4.10 -29.46 -20.33
N ARG A 55 -3.54 -28.99 -21.46
CA ARG A 55 -4.30 -28.26 -22.49
C ARG A 55 -5.43 -29.10 -23.11
N ARG A 56 -5.27 -30.42 -23.21
CA ARG A 56 -6.32 -31.33 -23.73
C ARG A 56 -7.48 -31.54 -22.75
N LEU A 57 -7.22 -31.41 -21.45
CA LEU A 57 -8.24 -31.64 -20.44
C LEU A 57 -9.26 -30.49 -20.33
N THR A 58 -9.04 -29.32 -20.94
CA THR A 58 -9.95 -28.14 -21.03
C THR A 58 -10.63 -27.69 -19.72
N VAL A 59 -10.23 -28.23 -18.58
CA VAL A 59 -10.78 -27.96 -17.26
C VAL A 59 -9.86 -26.96 -16.57
N ALA A 60 -10.41 -25.81 -16.18
CA ALA A 60 -9.72 -24.88 -15.31
C ALA A 60 -9.26 -25.66 -14.05
N PRO A 61 -7.99 -25.56 -13.63
CA PRO A 61 -7.45 -26.38 -12.55
C PRO A 61 -8.35 -26.23 -11.32
N GLY A 62 -9.09 -27.29 -10.98
CA GLY A 62 -10.10 -27.29 -9.90
C GLY A 62 -9.48 -27.19 -8.49
N GLY A 63 -8.16 -27.08 -8.39
CA GLY A 63 -7.41 -26.95 -7.16
C GLY A 63 -6.06 -26.26 -7.39
N SER A 64 -5.42 -25.83 -6.29
CA SER A 64 -4.05 -25.31 -6.33
C SER A 64 -3.10 -26.39 -6.86
N ALA A 65 -2.30 -26.05 -7.88
CA ALA A 65 -1.31 -26.95 -8.47
C ALA A 65 -0.41 -27.59 -7.40
N ALA A 66 -0.04 -28.86 -7.59
CA ALA A 66 0.77 -29.63 -6.65
C ALA A 66 1.81 -30.48 -7.39
N LEU A 67 2.95 -30.75 -6.77
CA LEU A 67 4.03 -31.55 -7.36
C LEU A 67 4.02 -32.99 -6.83
N SER A 68 4.40 -33.94 -7.67
CA SER A 68 4.61 -35.33 -7.24
C SER A 68 6.05 -35.52 -6.76
N GLY A 69 6.25 -36.20 -5.62
CA GLY A 69 7.59 -36.52 -5.11
C GLY A 69 8.42 -37.36 -6.10
N ALA A 70 7.81 -38.39 -6.69
CA ALA A 70 8.42 -39.23 -7.73
C ALA A 70 7.95 -38.79 -9.14
N PRO A 71 8.74 -39.03 -10.20
CA PRO A 71 8.31 -38.74 -11.57
C PRO A 71 7.01 -39.50 -11.88
N PRO A 72 5.89 -38.81 -12.11
CA PRO A 72 4.60 -39.48 -12.24
C PRO A 72 4.37 -40.01 -13.66
N ASP A 73 3.54 -41.06 -13.78
CA ASP A 73 3.00 -41.49 -15.06
C ASP A 73 1.94 -40.47 -15.54
N LEU A 74 2.31 -39.68 -16.54
CA LEU A 74 1.47 -38.63 -17.10
C LEU A 74 0.18 -39.18 -17.73
N ASP A 75 0.21 -40.40 -18.27
CA ASP A 75 -0.95 -41.03 -18.90
C ASP A 75 -1.92 -41.57 -17.85
N ALA A 76 -1.41 -42.01 -16.69
CA ALA A 76 -2.25 -42.33 -15.54
C ALA A 76 -2.92 -41.07 -14.96
N LEU A 77 -2.19 -39.95 -14.87
CA LEU A 77 -2.73 -38.69 -14.37
C LEU A 77 -3.80 -38.10 -15.29
N GLU A 78 -3.62 -38.21 -16.61
CA GLU A 78 -4.62 -37.79 -17.60
C GLU A 78 -5.89 -38.63 -17.49
N ARG A 79 -5.78 -39.97 -17.39
CA ARG A 79 -6.93 -40.87 -17.18
C ARG A 79 -7.68 -40.57 -15.88
N GLN A 80 -6.96 -40.25 -14.81
CA GLN A 80 -7.54 -39.92 -13.50
C GLN A 80 -8.07 -38.48 -13.42
N HIS A 81 -8.00 -37.68 -14.50
CA HIS A 81 -8.43 -36.29 -14.54
C HIS A 81 -7.80 -35.41 -13.42
N ARG A 82 -6.57 -35.73 -13.01
CA ARG A 82 -5.84 -35.02 -11.94
C ARG A 82 -5.17 -33.75 -12.47
N SER A 83 -5.98 -32.75 -12.81
CA SER A 83 -5.51 -31.45 -13.33
C SER A 83 -4.59 -30.70 -12.35
N ASP A 84 -4.71 -30.95 -11.04
CA ASP A 84 -3.89 -30.36 -9.98
C ASP A 84 -2.41 -30.79 -10.08
N LEU A 85 -2.15 -32.07 -10.30
CA LEU A 85 -0.79 -32.61 -10.43
C LEU A 85 -0.21 -32.34 -11.82
N LEU A 86 -1.03 -32.44 -12.88
CA LEU A 86 -0.59 -32.10 -14.24
C LEU A 86 -0.19 -30.63 -14.37
N ALA A 87 -0.89 -29.71 -13.70
CA ALA A 87 -0.52 -28.31 -13.66
C ALA A 87 0.80 -28.05 -12.92
N GLY A 88 1.05 -28.78 -11.81
CA GLY A 88 2.31 -28.68 -11.09
C GLY A 88 3.49 -29.22 -11.90
N GLU A 89 3.35 -30.41 -12.49
CA GLU A 89 4.39 -31.01 -13.33
C GLU A 89 4.66 -30.17 -14.60
N ALA A 90 3.63 -29.55 -15.19
CA ALA A 90 3.82 -28.62 -16.31
C ALA A 90 4.67 -27.40 -15.91
N GLU A 91 4.46 -26.81 -14.73
CA GLU A 91 5.30 -25.69 -14.26
C GLU A 91 6.73 -26.17 -13.91
N LEU A 92 6.88 -27.40 -13.39
CA LEU A 92 8.18 -28.02 -13.15
C LEU A 92 8.96 -28.22 -14.46
N GLU A 93 8.31 -28.76 -15.50
CA GLU A 93 8.89 -28.94 -16.84
C GLU A 93 9.35 -27.60 -17.44
N GLU A 94 8.52 -26.56 -17.34
CA GLU A 94 8.88 -25.21 -17.79
C GLU A 94 10.15 -24.71 -17.08
N ARG A 95 10.30 -25.00 -15.78
CA ARG A 95 11.46 -24.56 -15.00
C ARG A 95 12.69 -25.39 -15.30
N LEU A 96 12.53 -26.70 -15.50
CA LEU A 96 13.59 -27.58 -15.97
C LEU A 96 14.12 -27.17 -17.35
N ALA A 97 13.26 -26.63 -18.22
CA ALA A 97 13.64 -26.13 -19.53
C ALA A 97 14.36 -24.77 -19.45
N SER A 98 14.06 -23.94 -18.45
CA SER A 98 14.78 -22.69 -18.19
C SER A 98 16.19 -22.87 -17.61
N ALA A 99 16.55 -24.10 -17.21
CA ALA A 99 17.87 -24.40 -16.67
C ALA A 99 18.95 -24.40 -17.76
N VAL A 100 20.05 -23.69 -17.50
CA VAL A 100 21.24 -23.75 -18.36
C VAL A 100 22.03 -25.00 -18.00
N ARG A 101 22.29 -25.85 -18.99
CA ARG A 101 23.02 -27.12 -18.80
C ARG A 101 24.40 -27.05 -19.42
N GLN A 102 25.42 -27.44 -18.68
CA GLN A 102 26.79 -27.55 -19.16
C GLN A 102 27.43 -28.82 -18.62
N GLY A 103 27.53 -29.84 -19.48
CA GLY A 103 28.01 -31.17 -19.09
C GLY A 103 27.09 -31.81 -18.04
N GLU A 104 27.67 -32.26 -16.93
CA GLU A 104 26.92 -32.90 -15.83
C GLU A 104 26.24 -31.89 -14.89
N VAL A 105 26.46 -30.58 -15.08
CA VAL A 105 25.97 -29.53 -14.17
C VAL A 105 24.86 -28.73 -14.83
N SER A 106 23.81 -28.45 -14.05
CA SER A 106 22.69 -27.59 -14.43
C SER A 106 22.59 -26.39 -13.49
N ALA A 107 22.29 -25.22 -14.02
CA ALA A 107 22.17 -23.98 -13.26
C ALA A 107 20.85 -23.24 -13.56
N LEU A 108 20.27 -22.65 -12.52
CA LEU A 108 19.05 -21.85 -12.57
C LEU A 108 19.29 -20.51 -11.88
N ALA A 109 18.98 -19.42 -12.56
CA ALA A 109 19.07 -18.08 -11.99
C ALA A 109 17.72 -17.65 -11.38
N GLY A 110 17.79 -16.86 -10.33
CA GLY A 110 16.60 -16.34 -9.66
C GLY A 110 16.91 -15.34 -8.55
N TRP A 111 15.86 -14.90 -7.87
CA TRP A 111 15.93 -14.00 -6.73
C TRP A 111 15.53 -14.70 -5.44
N CYS A 112 16.33 -14.52 -4.38
CA CYS A 112 16.08 -15.10 -3.07
C CYS A 112 16.29 -14.03 -1.97
N PRO A 113 15.44 -14.01 -0.92
CA PRO A 113 15.71 -13.22 0.27
C PRO A 113 17.06 -13.58 0.89
N ALA A 114 17.88 -12.57 1.20
CA ALA A 114 19.20 -12.77 1.78
C ALA A 114 19.17 -13.53 3.11
N VAL A 115 18.06 -13.41 3.86
CA VAL A 115 17.82 -14.09 5.13
C VAL A 115 17.56 -15.60 4.97
N ASP A 116 16.95 -16.00 3.85
CA ASP A 116 16.58 -17.40 3.58
C ASP A 116 17.68 -18.14 2.81
N MET A 117 18.68 -17.42 2.27
CA MET A 117 19.78 -17.99 1.49
C MET A 117 20.57 -19.08 2.24
N PRO A 118 20.97 -18.91 3.52
CA PRO A 118 21.73 -19.95 4.23
C PRO A 118 20.92 -21.25 4.39
N ARG A 119 19.63 -21.12 4.71
CA ARG A 119 18.71 -22.25 4.87
C ARG A 119 18.46 -22.97 3.54
N LEU A 120 18.37 -22.22 2.45
CA LEU A 120 18.26 -22.80 1.11
C LEU A 120 19.54 -23.54 0.71
N ALA A 121 20.71 -22.95 0.98
CA ALA A 121 22.00 -23.58 0.70
C ALA A 121 22.19 -24.91 1.46
N GLU A 122 21.81 -24.96 2.74
CA GLU A 122 21.86 -26.18 3.55
C GLU A 122 20.96 -27.28 2.98
N ARG A 123 19.71 -26.94 2.61
CA ARG A 123 18.77 -27.90 2.02
C ARG A 123 19.25 -28.44 0.68
N LEU A 124 19.77 -27.57 -0.18
CA LEU A 124 20.26 -27.98 -1.49
C LEU A 124 21.56 -28.78 -1.43
N GLY A 125 22.40 -28.54 -0.40
CA GLY A 125 23.60 -29.33 -0.14
C GLY A 125 23.32 -30.82 0.05
N GLN A 126 22.14 -31.19 0.55
CA GLN A 126 21.74 -32.59 0.75
C GLN A 126 21.60 -33.39 -0.56
N VAL A 127 21.31 -32.71 -1.67
CA VAL A 127 21.18 -33.30 -3.01
C VAL A 127 22.37 -32.98 -3.92
N GLY A 128 23.48 -32.50 -3.33
CA GLY A 128 24.69 -32.09 -4.07
C GLY A 128 24.56 -30.75 -4.80
N GLY A 129 23.52 -29.97 -4.49
CA GLY A 129 23.33 -28.62 -5.04
C GLY A 129 24.00 -27.53 -4.21
N ALA A 130 24.23 -26.37 -4.82
CA ALA A 130 24.80 -25.19 -4.19
C ALA A 130 24.06 -23.92 -4.61
N VAL A 131 24.03 -22.92 -3.73
CA VAL A 131 23.49 -21.58 -4.02
C VAL A 131 24.65 -20.59 -4.10
N LEU A 132 24.82 -19.98 -5.27
CA LEU A 132 25.88 -19.02 -5.53
C LEU A 132 25.29 -17.61 -5.68
N PRO A 133 25.79 -16.60 -4.96
CA PRO A 133 25.35 -15.22 -5.16
C PRO A 133 25.87 -14.70 -6.51
N LEU A 134 24.99 -14.11 -7.31
CA LEU A 134 25.32 -13.45 -8.57
C LEU A 134 25.32 -11.93 -8.40
N ARG A 135 26.07 -11.23 -9.25
CA ARG A 135 25.89 -9.78 -9.41
C ARG A 135 24.61 -9.53 -10.20
N PRO A 136 23.70 -8.65 -9.74
CA PRO A 136 22.51 -8.32 -10.50
C PRO A 136 22.91 -7.59 -11.80
N PRO A 137 22.23 -7.89 -12.93
CA PRO A 137 22.47 -7.18 -14.19
C PRO A 137 22.11 -5.70 -14.06
N ARG A 138 22.82 -4.84 -14.80
CA ARG A 138 22.56 -3.38 -14.81
C ARG A 138 21.18 -3.12 -15.41
N GLY A 139 20.38 -2.28 -14.75
CA GLY A 139 19.04 -1.89 -15.23
C GLY A 139 17.91 -2.86 -14.91
N VAL A 140 18.16 -3.92 -14.13
CA VAL A 140 17.09 -4.81 -13.65
C VAL A 140 16.87 -4.57 -12.16
N ASP A 141 15.69 -4.05 -11.82
CA ASP A 141 15.32 -3.87 -10.43
C ASP A 141 14.99 -5.23 -9.77
N PRO A 142 15.53 -5.48 -8.56
CA PRO A 142 15.16 -6.66 -7.78
C PRO A 142 13.66 -6.65 -7.44
N PRO A 143 13.04 -7.84 -7.32
CA PRO A 143 11.67 -7.93 -6.84
C PRO A 143 11.56 -7.49 -5.38
N THR A 144 10.43 -6.91 -5.02
CA THR A 144 10.19 -6.34 -3.69
C THR A 144 9.36 -7.28 -2.85
N GLN A 145 9.85 -7.56 -1.65
CA GLN A 145 9.12 -8.23 -0.60
C GLN A 145 9.10 -7.34 0.64
N LEU A 146 7.91 -6.93 1.07
CA LEU A 146 7.74 -6.16 2.30
C LEU A 146 8.01 -7.06 3.51
N ARG A 147 8.67 -6.51 4.54
CA ARG A 147 8.97 -7.25 5.78
C ARG A 147 7.69 -7.45 6.58
N ASP A 148 7.57 -8.63 7.18
CA ASP A 148 6.51 -8.93 8.14
C ASP A 148 6.83 -8.32 9.53
N ALA A 149 6.72 -7.00 9.66
CA ALA A 149 6.98 -6.24 10.89
C ALA A 149 5.82 -6.31 11.92
N GLY A 150 5.28 -7.52 12.15
CA GLY A 150 4.24 -7.76 13.17
C GLY A 150 2.79 -7.68 12.68
N ARG A 151 1.84 -7.97 13.59
CA ARG A 151 0.41 -8.12 13.26
C ARG A 151 -0.26 -6.81 12.85
N VAL A 152 0.20 -5.68 13.39
CA VAL A 152 -0.40 -4.36 13.11
C VAL A 152 0.09 -3.82 11.76
N HIS A 153 1.39 -3.93 11.46
CA HIS A 153 1.94 -3.58 10.15
C HIS A 153 1.22 -4.32 9.01
N ARG A 154 1.00 -5.64 9.18
CA ARG A 154 0.27 -6.47 8.20
C ARG A 154 -1.15 -6.01 7.89
N SER A 155 -1.79 -5.26 8.80
CA SER A 155 -3.15 -4.76 8.57
C SER A 155 -3.17 -3.56 7.62
N PHE A 156 -2.06 -2.83 7.50
CA PHE A 156 -1.92 -1.68 6.62
C PHE A 156 -1.30 -2.02 5.26
N VAL A 157 -0.57 -3.13 5.14
CA VAL A 157 0.00 -3.61 3.86
C VAL A 157 -1.03 -3.67 2.71
N PRO A 158 -2.29 -4.13 2.90
CA PRO A 158 -3.29 -4.15 1.84
C PRO A 158 -3.52 -2.79 1.18
N LEU A 159 -3.48 -1.71 1.97
CA LEU A 159 -3.64 -0.32 1.53
C LEU A 159 -2.62 0.04 0.44
N VAL A 160 -1.34 -0.24 0.71
CA VAL A 160 -0.23 0.04 -0.21
C VAL A 160 -0.27 -0.92 -1.40
N THR A 161 -0.48 -2.21 -1.17
CA THR A 161 -0.50 -3.20 -2.26
C THR A 161 -1.65 -3.02 -3.24
N THR A 162 -2.74 -2.36 -2.82
CA THR A 162 -3.87 -2.03 -3.71
C THR A 162 -3.51 -0.88 -4.67
N TYR A 163 -2.66 0.06 -4.23
CA TYR A 163 -2.13 1.11 -5.10
C TYR A 163 -1.08 0.56 -6.08
N GLY A 164 -0.14 -0.24 -5.57
CA GLY A 164 0.89 -0.85 -6.39
C GLY A 164 1.99 -1.52 -5.57
N THR A 165 2.99 -2.07 -6.25
CA THR A 165 4.15 -2.63 -5.56
C THR A 165 5.16 -1.52 -5.29
N VAL A 166 5.61 -1.42 -4.04
CA VAL A 166 6.67 -0.49 -3.61
C VAL A 166 7.98 -0.79 -4.38
N PRO A 167 8.69 0.20 -4.92
CA PRO A 167 10.02 0.01 -5.48
C PRO A 167 11.02 -0.52 -4.43
N TYR A 168 11.95 -1.35 -4.85
CA TYR A 168 12.86 -2.02 -3.92
C TYR A 168 13.80 -1.06 -3.16
N ALA A 169 14.15 0.07 -3.79
CA ALA A 169 15.03 1.08 -3.19
C ALA A 169 14.30 1.99 -2.18
N ASP A 170 12.97 1.97 -2.20
CA ASP A 170 12.14 2.89 -1.43
C ASP A 170 11.85 2.38 -0.02
N LEU A 171 11.59 3.33 0.88
CA LEU A 171 11.07 3.04 2.21
C LEU A 171 9.66 2.43 2.11
N ASP A 172 9.36 1.47 2.96
CA ASP A 172 8.01 0.94 3.13
C ASP A 172 7.13 1.98 3.84
N PRO A 173 6.14 2.61 3.15
CA PRO A 173 5.29 3.59 3.78
C PRO A 173 4.09 2.94 4.48
N SER A 174 3.95 1.61 4.51
CA SER A 174 2.70 0.96 4.96
C SER A 174 2.23 1.43 6.32
N TRP A 175 3.14 1.59 7.29
CA TRP A 175 2.78 2.13 8.61
C TRP A 175 2.46 3.64 8.59
N PRO A 176 3.35 4.54 8.10
CA PRO A 176 3.03 5.97 7.97
C PRO A 176 1.75 6.26 7.18
N ALA A 177 1.55 5.53 6.08
CA ALA A 177 0.35 5.55 5.24
C ALA A 177 -0.89 5.19 6.05
N GLY A 178 -0.85 4.03 6.72
CA GLY A 178 -1.91 3.60 7.62
C GLY A 178 -2.29 4.61 8.70
N VAL A 179 -1.30 5.28 9.31
CA VAL A 179 -1.54 6.33 10.30
C VAL A 179 -2.16 7.56 9.64
N ALA A 180 -1.64 8.02 8.50
CA ALA A 180 -2.20 9.14 7.76
C ALA A 180 -3.66 8.87 7.38
N TYR A 181 -3.95 7.69 6.83
CA TYR A 181 -5.30 7.24 6.51
C TYR A 181 -6.23 7.31 7.72
N VAL A 182 -5.82 6.72 8.85
CA VAL A 182 -6.63 6.68 10.08
C VAL A 182 -6.94 8.08 10.60
N VAL A 183 -5.97 8.99 10.53
CA VAL A 183 -6.16 10.39 10.94
C VAL A 183 -7.12 11.12 9.98
N MET A 184 -6.94 10.98 8.66
CA MET A 184 -7.82 11.61 7.67
C MET A 184 -9.25 11.08 7.79
N PHE A 185 -9.40 9.75 7.91
CA PHE A 185 -10.70 9.11 8.11
C PHE A 185 -11.37 9.58 9.40
N GLY A 186 -10.64 9.63 10.52
CA GLY A 186 -11.16 10.10 11.79
C GLY A 186 -11.70 11.53 11.72
N LEU A 187 -10.96 12.44 11.07
CA LEU A 187 -11.37 13.84 10.89
C LEU A 187 -12.63 13.97 10.01
N MET A 188 -12.77 13.11 9.00
CA MET A 188 -13.90 13.13 8.07
C MET A 188 -15.16 12.48 8.63
N PHE A 189 -15.01 11.44 9.45
CA PHE A 189 -16.11 10.66 10.01
C PHE A 189 -16.59 11.15 11.37
N GLY A 190 -15.73 11.83 12.14
CA GLY A 190 -16.14 12.88 13.09
C GLY A 190 -17.15 12.60 14.21
N ASP A 191 -17.57 11.37 14.51
CA ASP A 191 -18.61 11.09 15.54
C ASP A 191 -18.15 10.04 16.57
N ALA A 192 -18.34 10.35 17.86
CA ALA A 192 -17.91 9.50 18.96
C ALA A 192 -18.75 8.21 19.12
N GLY A 193 -20.05 8.29 18.86
CA GLY A 193 -20.97 7.15 18.89
C GLY A 193 -20.70 6.21 17.71
N HIS A 194 -20.62 6.75 16.50
CA HIS A 194 -20.27 5.97 15.32
C HIS A 194 -18.85 5.39 15.37
N GLY A 195 -17.88 6.14 15.92
CA GLY A 195 -16.53 5.68 16.17
C GLY A 195 -16.50 4.49 17.15
N LEU A 196 -17.28 4.54 18.22
CA LEU A 196 -17.39 3.44 19.18
C LEU A 196 -18.02 2.19 18.54
N LEU A 197 -19.00 2.35 17.63
CA LEU A 197 -19.55 1.24 16.84
C LEU A 197 -18.47 0.57 15.97
N LEU A 198 -17.56 1.35 15.36
CA LEU A 198 -16.43 0.80 14.61
C LEU A 198 -15.44 0.05 15.52
N VAL A 199 -15.15 0.57 16.71
CA VAL A 199 -14.31 -0.12 17.71
C VAL A 199 -14.95 -1.43 18.14
N LEU A 200 -16.27 -1.44 18.37
CA LEU A 200 -17.02 -2.65 18.70
C LEU A 200 -16.96 -3.66 17.54
N ALA A 201 -17.17 -3.21 16.31
CA ALA A 201 -17.02 -4.06 15.12
C ALA A 201 -15.61 -4.66 15.00
N ALA A 202 -14.56 -3.87 15.30
CA ALA A 202 -13.19 -4.36 15.33
C ALA A 202 -12.96 -5.42 16.43
N LEU A 203 -13.56 -5.25 17.60
CA LEU A 203 -13.52 -6.24 18.69
C LEU A 203 -14.23 -7.55 18.30
N LEU A 204 -15.35 -7.48 17.58
CA LEU A 204 -16.04 -8.65 17.03
C LEU A 204 -15.16 -9.39 16.01
N LEU A 205 -14.50 -8.66 15.12
CA LEU A 205 -13.55 -9.22 14.14
C LEU A 205 -12.36 -9.88 14.85
N TRP A 206 -11.83 -9.25 15.90
CA TRP A 206 -10.75 -9.81 16.71
C TRP A 206 -11.15 -11.13 17.38
N ARG A 207 -12.38 -11.20 17.93
CA ARG A 207 -12.95 -12.43 18.52
C ARG A 207 -13.33 -13.50 17.50
N GLY A 208 -13.27 -13.21 16.20
CA GLY A 208 -13.54 -14.18 15.12
C GLY A 208 -15.02 -14.52 14.93
N ARG A 209 -15.93 -13.64 15.34
CA ARG A 209 -17.37 -13.77 15.08
C ARG A 209 -17.83 -12.64 14.15
N PRO A 210 -18.48 -12.94 13.01
CA PRO A 210 -18.89 -14.24 12.44
C PRO A 210 -17.75 -15.01 11.74
N ARG A 211 -17.83 -16.36 11.70
CA ARG A 211 -16.86 -17.22 10.98
C ARG A 211 -16.72 -16.89 9.48
N ARG A 212 -17.77 -16.32 8.87
CA ARG A 212 -17.76 -15.85 7.47
C ARG A 212 -16.74 -14.72 7.23
N LEU A 213 -16.50 -13.89 8.25
CA LEU A 213 -15.55 -12.77 8.21
C LEU A 213 -14.16 -13.14 8.74
N ALA A 214 -13.87 -14.43 8.93
CA ALA A 214 -12.56 -14.89 9.43
C ALA A 214 -11.38 -14.46 8.53
N ARG A 215 -11.62 -14.26 7.22
CA ARG A 215 -10.62 -13.71 6.29
C ARG A 215 -10.29 -12.25 6.61
N LEU A 216 -11.27 -11.45 7.03
CA LEU A 216 -11.13 -10.04 7.40
C LEU A 216 -10.60 -9.85 8.82
N ARG A 217 -10.39 -10.92 9.59
CA ARG A 217 -9.74 -10.83 10.91
C ARG A 217 -8.40 -10.11 10.83
N ARG A 218 -7.67 -10.22 9.73
CA ARG A 218 -6.38 -9.51 9.56
C ARG A 218 -6.50 -7.99 9.60
N LEU A 219 -7.69 -7.44 9.37
CA LEU A 219 -7.96 -6.00 9.32
C LEU A 219 -8.47 -5.45 10.67
N TRP A 220 -8.63 -6.26 11.71
CA TRP A 220 -9.13 -5.79 13.01
C TRP A 220 -8.34 -4.60 13.59
N PRO A 221 -6.98 -4.55 13.53
CA PRO A 221 -6.23 -3.42 14.07
C PRO A 221 -6.48 -2.13 13.28
N PHE A 222 -6.68 -2.26 11.96
CA PHE A 222 -6.98 -1.13 11.08
C PHE A 222 -8.34 -0.52 11.42
N VAL A 223 -9.39 -1.36 11.52
CA VAL A 223 -10.74 -0.89 11.88
C VAL A 223 -10.77 -0.33 13.30
N ALA A 224 -10.02 -0.94 14.24
CA ALA A 224 -9.92 -0.43 15.60
C ALA A 224 -9.24 0.95 15.65
N ALA A 225 -8.15 1.14 14.90
CA ALA A 225 -7.45 2.43 14.83
C ALA A 225 -8.33 3.51 14.19
N ALA A 226 -9.03 3.19 13.09
CA ALA A 226 -9.98 4.09 12.43
C ALA A 226 -11.14 4.47 13.36
N GLY A 227 -11.73 3.49 14.05
CA GLY A 227 -12.80 3.74 15.03
C GLY A 227 -12.34 4.58 16.23
N LEU A 228 -11.12 4.32 16.74
CA LEU A 228 -10.56 5.12 17.83
C LEU A 228 -10.29 6.56 17.38
N ALA A 229 -9.72 6.77 16.20
CA ALA A 229 -9.47 8.10 15.65
C ALA A 229 -10.78 8.87 15.41
N ALA A 230 -11.81 8.22 14.86
CA ALA A 230 -13.14 8.79 14.73
C ALA A 230 -13.75 9.15 16.10
N THR A 231 -13.55 8.29 17.10
CA THR A 231 -14.05 8.55 18.47
C THR A 231 -13.39 9.78 19.08
N LEU A 232 -12.07 9.91 18.91
CA LEU A 232 -11.30 11.06 19.39
C LEU A 232 -11.68 12.35 18.65
N ALA A 233 -11.86 12.28 17.33
CA ALA A 233 -12.30 13.41 16.51
C ALA A 233 -13.72 13.84 16.89
N GLY A 234 -14.66 12.90 17.04
CA GLY A 234 -16.02 13.20 17.47
C GLY A 234 -16.12 13.71 18.90
N ALA A 235 -15.25 13.24 19.81
CA ALA A 235 -15.13 13.85 21.13
C ALA A 235 -14.61 15.30 21.04
N ALA A 236 -13.66 15.58 20.13
CA ALA A 236 -13.18 16.94 19.89
C ALA A 236 -14.26 17.85 19.29
N TYR A 237 -15.14 17.32 18.45
CA TYR A 237 -16.28 18.04 17.88
C TYR A 237 -17.48 18.16 18.82
N GLY A 238 -17.59 17.27 19.82
CA GLY A 238 -18.74 17.19 20.72
C GLY A 238 -19.92 16.39 20.14
N GLU A 239 -19.69 15.58 19.10
CA GLU A 239 -20.72 14.81 18.41
C GLU A 239 -20.82 13.36 18.93
N PHE A 240 -22.03 12.94 19.31
CA PHE A 240 -22.34 11.56 19.72
C PHE A 240 -23.68 11.13 19.14
N PHE A 241 -23.66 10.39 18.03
CA PHE A 241 -24.84 10.11 17.20
C PHE A 241 -25.57 11.40 16.78
N GLY A 242 -24.79 12.38 16.33
CA GLY A 242 -25.22 13.76 16.06
C GLY A 242 -25.17 14.70 17.28
N PRO A 243 -25.79 15.89 17.21
CA PRO A 243 -25.73 16.94 18.24
C PRO A 243 -26.69 16.64 19.41
N THR A 244 -26.45 15.52 20.09
CA THR A 244 -27.27 15.05 21.22
C THR A 244 -27.00 15.84 22.52
N GLY A 245 -25.94 16.67 22.55
CA GLY A 245 -25.56 17.47 23.72
C GLY A 245 -24.96 16.67 24.88
N LEU A 246 -24.67 15.39 24.68
CA LEU A 246 -24.11 14.49 25.70
C LEU A 246 -22.61 14.73 25.95
N LEU A 247 -21.90 15.26 24.96
CA LEU A 247 -20.49 15.62 25.04
C LEU A 247 -20.34 17.15 24.94
N PRO A 248 -19.51 17.79 25.79
CA PRO A 248 -19.15 19.17 25.59
C PRO A 248 -18.27 19.31 24.34
N VAL A 249 -18.44 20.41 23.59
CA VAL A 249 -17.55 20.76 22.48
C VAL A 249 -16.17 21.07 23.05
N LEU A 250 -15.23 20.15 22.88
CA LEU A 250 -13.88 20.24 23.44
C LEU A 250 -12.92 21.06 22.58
N TRP A 251 -13.13 21.09 21.25
CA TRP A 251 -12.24 21.80 20.33
C TRP A 251 -12.96 22.71 19.34
N LEU A 252 -13.89 22.17 18.53
CA LEU A 252 -14.50 22.92 17.45
C LEU A 252 -15.87 22.36 17.11
N ASP A 253 -16.91 23.19 17.04
CA ASP A 253 -18.16 22.82 16.39
C ASP A 253 -17.99 22.97 14.87
N PRO A 254 -18.08 21.87 14.08
CA PRO A 254 -17.90 21.92 12.63
C PRO A 254 -18.83 22.91 11.93
N LEU A 255 -20.07 23.05 12.41
CA LEU A 255 -21.12 23.83 11.74
C LEU A 255 -21.04 25.32 12.07
N ASP A 256 -20.61 25.67 13.28
CA ASP A 256 -20.46 27.06 13.69
C ASP A 256 -19.19 27.72 13.13
N GLU A 257 -18.11 26.94 12.94
CA GLU A 257 -16.82 27.46 12.48
C GLU A 257 -16.22 26.70 11.28
N PRO A 258 -16.93 26.63 10.13
CA PRO A 258 -16.49 25.86 8.96
C PRO A 258 -15.14 26.35 8.41
N GLY A 259 -14.83 27.64 8.56
CA GLY A 259 -13.55 28.22 8.15
C GLY A 259 -12.37 27.68 8.96
N ARG A 260 -12.52 27.45 10.27
CA ARG A 260 -11.46 26.89 11.11
C ARG A 260 -11.26 25.41 10.83
N LEU A 261 -12.33 24.66 10.56
CA LEU A 261 -12.24 23.27 10.13
C LEU A 261 -11.53 23.15 8.77
N LEU A 262 -11.86 24.03 7.81
CA LEU A 262 -11.18 24.09 6.51
C LEU A 262 -9.69 24.38 6.67
N LEU A 263 -9.34 25.38 7.49
CA LEU A 263 -7.94 25.73 7.76
C LEU A 263 -7.20 24.57 8.44
N ALA A 264 -7.83 23.89 9.41
CA ALA A 264 -7.26 22.72 10.07
C ALA A 264 -7.06 21.55 9.10
N ALA A 265 -8.03 21.28 8.22
CA ALA A 265 -7.93 20.24 7.20
C ALA A 265 -6.81 20.51 6.18
N VAL A 266 -6.72 21.74 5.66
CA VAL A 266 -5.65 22.14 4.75
C VAL A 266 -4.30 22.15 5.46
N GLY A 267 -4.23 22.59 6.72
CA GLY A 267 -3.01 22.57 7.53
C GLY A 267 -2.51 21.15 7.81
N LEU A 268 -3.40 20.23 8.21
CA LEU A 268 -3.09 18.82 8.38
C LEU A 268 -2.68 18.18 7.05
N GLY A 269 -3.39 18.48 5.97
CA GLY A 269 -3.03 18.04 4.63
C GLY A 269 -1.66 18.51 4.20
N GLY A 270 -1.34 19.78 4.48
CA GLY A 270 -0.03 20.35 4.25
C GLY A 270 1.06 19.66 5.07
N LEU A 271 0.79 19.33 6.34
CA LEU A 271 1.70 18.56 7.18
C LEU A 271 1.95 17.16 6.59
N LEU A 272 0.90 16.42 6.22
CA LEU A 272 1.00 15.09 5.63
C LEU A 272 1.75 15.13 4.30
N LEU A 273 1.48 16.13 3.46
CA LEU A 273 2.17 16.33 2.18
C LEU A 273 3.65 16.68 2.40
N GLY A 274 3.96 17.48 3.42
CA GLY A 274 5.33 17.76 3.84
C GLY A 274 6.09 16.50 4.27
N LEU A 275 5.44 15.63 5.04
CA LEU A 275 6.00 14.32 5.41
C LEU A 275 6.21 13.43 4.17
N ALA A 276 5.27 13.44 3.21
CA ALA A 276 5.40 12.69 1.97
C ALA A 276 6.57 13.20 1.10
N TYR A 277 6.77 14.52 1.00
CA TYR A 277 7.94 15.10 0.33
C TYR A 277 9.25 14.76 1.04
N ALA A 278 9.26 14.78 2.38
CA ALA A 278 10.44 14.38 3.15
C ALA A 278 10.78 12.90 2.91
N ALA A 279 9.78 12.01 2.90
CA ALA A 279 9.96 10.60 2.56
C ALA A 279 10.47 10.42 1.13
N GLY A 280 9.89 11.16 0.16
CA GLY A 280 10.35 11.16 -1.24
C GLY A 280 11.81 11.60 -1.38
N ALA A 281 12.23 12.64 -0.67
CA ALA A 281 13.63 13.09 -0.67
C ALA A 281 14.59 12.02 -0.14
N VAL A 282 14.20 11.29 0.92
CA VAL A 282 14.99 10.17 1.46
C VAL A 282 15.06 9.00 0.48
N ASN A 283 13.96 8.68 -0.21
CA ASN A 283 13.94 7.65 -1.26
C ASN A 283 14.89 8.01 -2.40
N ARG A 284 14.86 9.25 -2.90
CA ARG A 284 15.75 9.71 -3.98
C ARG A 284 17.22 9.67 -3.60
N TRP A 285 17.54 9.99 -2.34
CA TRP A 285 18.89 9.85 -1.82
C TRP A 285 19.36 8.39 -1.90
N ARG A 286 18.49 7.43 -1.60
CA ARG A 286 18.79 5.99 -1.64
C ARG A 286 18.91 5.44 -3.06
N GLU A 287 18.12 5.94 -4.01
CA GLU A 287 18.13 5.47 -5.40
C GLU A 287 19.36 5.90 -6.21
N GLY A 288 19.76 7.18 -6.10
CA GLY A 288 20.73 7.79 -7.02
C GLY A 288 21.74 8.72 -6.36
N GLY A 289 21.78 8.78 -5.03
CA GLY A 289 22.69 9.61 -4.27
C GLY A 289 22.23 11.07 -4.11
N PRO A 290 23.09 11.93 -3.52
CA PRO A 290 22.72 13.28 -3.09
C PRO A 290 22.39 14.23 -4.24
N ALA A 291 23.02 14.06 -5.40
CA ALA A 291 22.75 14.89 -6.58
C ALA A 291 21.32 14.68 -7.11
N ARG A 292 20.87 13.42 -7.26
CA ARG A 292 19.50 13.11 -7.68
C ARG A 292 18.48 13.59 -6.64
N ALA A 293 18.78 13.47 -5.35
CA ALA A 293 17.91 13.97 -4.29
C ALA A 293 17.76 15.50 -4.31
N LEU A 294 18.83 16.24 -4.64
CA LEU A 294 18.82 17.69 -4.64
C LEU A 294 18.05 18.29 -5.82
N TYR A 295 18.24 17.73 -7.02
CA TYR A 295 17.70 18.29 -8.27
C TYR A 295 16.34 17.72 -8.68
N SER A 296 15.89 16.60 -8.10
CA SER A 296 14.59 16.01 -8.45
C SER A 296 13.41 16.84 -7.93
N THR A 297 12.36 16.95 -8.74
CA THR A 297 11.10 17.62 -8.40
C THR A 297 10.30 16.91 -7.30
N SER A 298 10.57 15.62 -7.10
CA SER A 298 10.05 14.79 -6.00
C SER A 298 10.98 14.75 -4.77
N GLY A 299 12.18 15.33 -4.87
CA GLY A 299 13.19 15.39 -3.82
C GLY A 299 13.23 16.73 -3.07
N VAL A 300 14.45 17.17 -2.73
CA VAL A 300 14.69 18.36 -1.91
C VAL A 300 14.20 19.64 -2.60
N ALA A 301 14.36 19.76 -3.92
CA ALA A 301 13.89 20.91 -4.68
C ALA A 301 12.35 21.07 -4.57
N GLY A 302 11.60 19.99 -4.79
CA GLY A 302 10.14 20.00 -4.64
C GLY A 302 9.69 20.28 -3.21
N PHE A 303 10.37 19.69 -2.23
CA PHE A 303 10.09 19.95 -0.82
C PHE A 303 10.34 21.41 -0.41
N ALA A 304 11.42 22.02 -0.92
CA ALA A 304 11.72 23.43 -0.69
C ALA A 304 10.65 24.34 -1.29
N VAL A 305 10.18 24.07 -2.52
CA VAL A 305 9.06 24.81 -3.12
C VAL A 305 7.79 24.66 -2.28
N PHE A 306 7.47 23.44 -1.84
CA PHE A 306 6.29 23.18 -1.02
C PHE A 306 6.34 23.91 0.32
N LEU A 307 7.44 23.78 1.08
CA LEU A 307 7.64 24.50 2.33
C LEU A 307 7.64 26.01 2.13
N GLY A 308 8.27 26.49 1.06
CA GLY A 308 8.32 27.91 0.73
C GLY A 308 6.92 28.48 0.52
N LEU A 309 6.08 27.80 -0.27
CA LEU A 309 4.68 28.18 -0.47
C LEU A 309 3.86 28.15 0.83
N GLY A 310 4.09 27.14 1.68
CA GLY A 310 3.48 27.06 3.01
C GLY A 310 3.87 28.22 3.93
N VAL A 311 5.15 28.60 3.96
CA VAL A 311 5.67 29.71 4.74
C VAL A 311 5.17 31.06 4.20
N VAL A 312 5.07 31.22 2.87
CA VAL A 312 4.44 32.41 2.26
C VAL A 312 2.98 32.53 2.69
N GLY A 313 2.20 31.43 2.58
CA GLY A 313 0.80 31.41 2.96
C GLY A 313 0.59 31.68 4.47
N GLY A 314 1.38 31.03 5.32
CA GLY A 314 1.34 31.24 6.77
C GLY A 314 1.80 32.65 7.17
N GLY A 315 2.84 33.18 6.53
CA GLY A 315 3.31 34.55 6.75
C GLY A 315 2.27 35.59 6.36
N ALA A 316 1.54 35.38 5.27
CA ALA A 316 0.43 36.23 4.86
C ALA A 316 -0.75 36.16 5.85
N TYR A 317 -1.09 34.96 6.34
CA TYR A 317 -2.17 34.77 7.33
C TYR A 317 -1.84 35.40 8.68
N LEU A 318 -0.59 35.31 9.13
CA LEU A 318 -0.11 35.87 10.41
C LEU A 318 0.35 37.34 10.29
N HIS A 319 0.20 37.97 9.11
CA HIS A 319 0.67 39.32 8.81
C HIS A 319 2.17 39.56 9.13
N THR A 320 3.02 38.55 8.93
CA THR A 320 4.47 38.61 9.19
C THR A 320 5.26 38.70 7.87
N PRO A 321 5.66 39.91 7.44
CA PRO A 321 6.29 40.10 6.13
C PRO A 321 7.66 39.40 6.02
N VAL A 322 8.38 39.27 7.14
CA VAL A 322 9.66 38.56 7.21
C VAL A 322 9.50 37.09 6.82
N ALA A 323 8.46 36.42 7.32
CA ALA A 323 8.17 35.03 6.97
C ALA A 323 7.80 34.91 5.48
N ALA A 324 6.98 35.84 4.96
CA ALA A 324 6.62 35.84 3.54
C ALA A 324 7.85 35.99 2.62
N VAL A 325 8.79 36.87 2.96
CA VAL A 325 10.05 37.04 2.20
C VAL A 325 10.91 35.79 2.29
N ALA A 326 11.09 35.22 3.50
CA ALA A 326 11.85 33.98 3.67
C ALA A 326 11.27 32.82 2.86
N GLY A 327 9.94 32.68 2.86
CA GLY A 327 9.24 31.67 2.06
C GLY A 327 9.43 31.89 0.55
N ALA A 328 9.35 33.14 0.08
CA ALA A 328 9.57 33.46 -1.33
C ALA A 328 11.01 33.12 -1.79
N VAL A 329 12.01 33.42 -0.95
CA VAL A 329 13.41 33.03 -1.21
C VAL A 329 13.54 31.52 -1.31
N LEU A 330 12.87 30.76 -0.44
CA LEU A 330 12.89 29.30 -0.46
C LEU A 330 12.21 28.73 -1.72
N VAL A 331 11.10 29.31 -2.16
CA VAL A 331 10.43 28.94 -3.43
C VAL A 331 11.36 29.18 -4.62
N ILE A 332 11.97 30.36 -4.72
CA ILE A 332 12.89 30.71 -5.81
C ILE A 332 14.07 29.74 -5.84
N THR A 333 14.66 29.45 -4.67
CA THR A 333 15.77 28.51 -4.54
C THR A 333 15.37 27.10 -4.96
N GLY A 334 14.21 26.62 -4.52
CA GLY A 334 13.68 25.30 -4.90
C GLY A 334 13.37 25.20 -6.40
N LEU A 335 12.80 26.24 -7.00
CA LEU A 335 12.54 26.30 -8.45
C LEU A 335 13.83 26.34 -9.27
N ALA A 336 14.86 27.05 -8.80
CA ALA A 336 16.17 27.05 -9.45
C ALA A 336 16.82 25.66 -9.43
N LEU A 337 16.76 24.96 -8.28
CA LEU A 337 17.25 23.58 -8.17
C LEU A 337 16.44 22.61 -9.04
N ALA A 338 15.11 22.69 -9.02
CA ALA A 338 14.27 21.87 -9.89
C ALA A 338 14.55 22.16 -11.38
N GLY A 339 14.70 23.44 -11.72
CA GLY A 339 14.93 23.90 -13.08
C GLY A 339 16.26 23.41 -13.64
N THR A 340 17.33 23.44 -12.83
CA THR A 340 18.63 22.89 -13.25
C THR A 340 18.58 21.37 -13.48
N GLY A 341 17.85 20.63 -12.64
CA GLY A 341 17.62 19.19 -12.84
C GLY A 341 16.83 18.87 -14.11
N LEU A 342 15.73 19.57 -14.34
CA LEU A 342 14.88 19.38 -15.51
C LEU A 342 15.58 19.80 -16.80
N TYR A 343 16.30 20.92 -16.78
CA TYR A 343 17.07 21.37 -17.93
C TYR A 343 18.13 20.35 -18.35
N ALA A 344 18.87 19.79 -17.38
CA ALA A 344 19.84 18.73 -17.63
C ALA A 344 19.20 17.46 -18.21
N ALA A 345 17.97 17.12 -17.79
CA ALA A 345 17.23 15.98 -18.32
C ALA A 345 16.75 16.18 -19.77
N THR A 346 16.52 17.41 -20.21
CA THR A 346 16.06 17.73 -21.58
C THR A 346 17.17 17.80 -22.64
N GLY A 347 18.43 17.58 -22.27
CA GLY A 347 19.56 17.54 -23.22
C GLY A 347 20.06 18.90 -23.73
N GLY A 348 19.52 20.02 -23.23
CA GLY A 348 19.97 21.39 -23.54
C GLY A 348 19.39 21.97 -24.85
N GLY A 349 19.35 23.32 -24.91
CA GLY A 349 18.85 24.10 -26.07
C GLY A 349 17.68 25.04 -25.75
N LEU A 350 17.28 25.86 -26.74
CA LEU A 350 16.15 26.81 -26.61
C LEU A 350 14.80 26.10 -26.39
N GLY A 351 14.59 24.94 -27.02
CA GLY A 351 13.42 24.09 -26.79
C GLY A 351 13.39 23.48 -25.39
N GLY A 352 14.54 23.06 -24.86
CA GLY A 352 14.68 22.54 -23.50
C GLY A 352 14.42 23.60 -22.43
N ALA A 353 14.83 24.85 -22.65
CA ALA A 353 14.54 25.96 -21.76
C ALA A 353 13.02 26.26 -21.68
N ALA A 354 12.34 26.29 -22.83
CA ALA A 354 10.89 26.47 -22.87
C ALA A 354 10.15 25.31 -22.17
N GLN A 355 10.54 24.07 -22.44
CA GLN A 355 9.97 22.88 -21.80
C GLN A 355 10.18 22.89 -20.28
N THR A 356 11.38 23.26 -19.82
CA THR A 356 11.70 23.39 -18.40
C THR A 356 10.80 24.43 -17.73
N GLY A 357 10.57 25.58 -18.39
CA GLY A 357 9.65 26.60 -17.90
C GLY A 357 8.22 26.09 -17.71
N VAL A 358 7.69 25.35 -18.69
CA VAL A 358 6.36 24.71 -18.60
C VAL A 358 6.31 23.70 -17.45
N GLN A 359 7.34 22.88 -17.29
CA GLN A 359 7.41 21.88 -16.20
C GLN A 359 7.49 22.53 -14.82
N LEU A 360 8.23 23.63 -14.66
CA LEU A 360 8.28 24.39 -13.40
C LEU A 360 6.92 25.01 -13.07
N PHE A 361 6.21 25.52 -14.07
CA PHE A 361 4.85 26.00 -13.88
C PHE A 361 3.89 24.87 -13.47
N ASP A 362 3.99 23.70 -14.12
CA ASP A 362 3.23 22.52 -13.71
C ASP A 362 3.53 22.12 -12.26
N VAL A 363 4.79 22.15 -11.82
CA VAL A 363 5.15 21.87 -10.42
C VAL A 363 4.41 22.79 -9.44
N LEU A 364 4.34 24.09 -9.72
CA LEU A 364 3.64 25.07 -8.86
C LEU A 364 2.13 24.82 -8.83
N VAL A 365 1.50 24.67 -10.00
CA VAL A 365 0.06 24.43 -10.11
C VAL A 365 -0.30 23.11 -9.42
N ARG A 366 0.50 22.07 -9.62
CA ARG A 366 0.29 20.76 -9.02
C ARG A 366 0.44 20.82 -7.50
N ILE A 367 1.43 21.52 -6.95
CA ILE A 367 1.56 21.70 -5.50
C ILE A 367 0.32 22.40 -4.93
N PHE A 368 -0.11 23.50 -5.55
CA PHE A 368 -1.30 24.23 -5.13
C PHE A 368 -2.56 23.36 -5.17
N ALA A 369 -2.80 22.68 -6.29
CA ALA A 369 -3.98 21.82 -6.46
C ALA A 369 -4.05 20.69 -5.42
N ASN A 370 -2.91 20.08 -5.07
CA ASN A 370 -2.88 19.02 -4.06
C ASN A 370 -3.17 19.55 -2.66
N THR A 371 -2.59 20.70 -2.28
CA THR A 371 -2.87 21.34 -0.99
C THR A 371 -4.36 21.68 -0.86
N VAL A 372 -4.96 22.24 -1.92
CA VAL A 372 -6.40 22.54 -1.95
C VAL A 372 -7.26 21.28 -1.93
N SER A 373 -6.79 20.15 -2.48
CA SER A 373 -7.53 18.87 -2.44
C SER A 373 -7.86 18.42 -1.01
N PHE A 374 -7.02 18.76 -0.02
CA PHE A 374 -7.28 18.46 1.39
C PHE A 374 -8.44 19.26 2.01
N ALA A 375 -8.92 20.33 1.36
CA ALA A 375 -10.18 20.97 1.72
C ALA A 375 -11.36 19.97 1.74
N ARG A 376 -11.23 18.89 0.97
CA ARG A 376 -12.20 17.81 0.92
C ARG A 376 -12.39 17.10 2.27
N LEU A 377 -11.37 17.04 3.13
CA LEU A 377 -11.54 16.48 4.48
C LEU A 377 -12.59 17.28 5.26
N ALA A 378 -12.45 18.62 5.24
CA ALA A 378 -13.41 19.51 5.91
C ALA A 378 -14.80 19.42 5.29
N ALA A 379 -14.90 19.40 3.95
CA ALA A 379 -16.20 19.31 3.27
C ALA A 379 -16.98 18.04 3.68
N PHE A 380 -16.32 16.90 3.82
CA PHE A 380 -16.98 15.68 4.26
C PHE A 380 -17.29 15.66 5.76
N GLY A 381 -16.41 16.19 6.60
CA GLY A 381 -16.71 16.40 8.03
C GLY A 381 -17.93 17.30 8.24
N LEU A 382 -18.06 18.38 7.47
CA LEU A 382 -19.24 19.26 7.47
C LEU A 382 -20.50 18.53 7.00
N THR A 383 -20.38 17.70 5.96
CA THR A 383 -21.51 16.94 5.44
C THR A 383 -21.99 15.92 6.48
N HIS A 384 -21.06 15.27 7.19
CA HIS A 384 -21.35 14.36 8.29
C HIS A 384 -22.12 15.06 9.41
N ALA A 385 -21.57 16.16 9.92
CA ALA A 385 -22.20 16.97 10.96
C ALA A 385 -23.60 17.44 10.55
N ALA A 386 -23.75 17.92 9.31
CA ALA A 386 -25.03 18.40 8.78
C ALA A 386 -26.08 17.28 8.67
N LEU A 387 -25.71 16.10 8.18
CA LEU A 387 -26.63 14.96 8.10
C LEU A 387 -27.03 14.46 9.49
N GLY A 388 -26.08 14.40 10.44
CA GLY A 388 -26.35 14.11 11.85
C GLY A 388 -27.35 15.09 12.46
N GLN A 389 -27.18 16.40 12.19
CA GLN A 389 -28.10 17.44 12.65
C GLN A 389 -29.50 17.29 12.06
N VAL A 390 -29.63 16.95 10.77
CA VAL A 390 -30.92 16.72 10.12
C VAL A 390 -31.65 15.52 10.73
N VAL A 391 -30.95 14.41 11.00
CA VAL A 391 -31.52 13.22 11.66
C VAL A 391 -31.98 13.57 13.07
N TRP A 392 -31.17 14.33 13.82
CA TRP A 392 -31.50 14.74 15.18
C TRP A 392 -32.73 15.66 15.23
N HIS A 393 -32.75 16.73 14.44
CA HIS A 393 -33.87 17.67 14.39
C HIS A 393 -35.17 16.98 13.95
N GLY A 394 -35.10 16.08 12.96
CA GLY A 394 -36.25 15.28 12.55
C GLY A 394 -36.78 14.38 13.67
N THR A 395 -35.87 13.77 14.44
CA THR A 395 -36.22 12.92 15.59
C THR A 395 -36.90 13.71 16.71
N VAL A 396 -36.32 14.83 17.12
CA VAL A 396 -36.87 15.70 18.18
C VAL A 396 -38.22 16.28 17.78
N ALA A 397 -38.37 16.72 16.53
CA ALA A 397 -39.63 17.25 16.01
C ALA A 397 -40.76 16.20 15.97
N LEU A 398 -40.42 14.92 15.81
CA LEU A 398 -41.39 13.82 15.84
C LEU A 398 -41.72 13.40 17.27
N ALA A 399 -40.72 13.36 18.16
CA ALA A 399 -40.92 13.05 19.57
C ALA A 399 -41.86 14.06 20.28
N GLY A 400 -41.84 15.33 19.87
CA GLY A 400 -42.71 16.38 20.41
C GLY A 400 -44.20 16.26 20.07
N ARG A 401 -44.62 15.33 19.19
CA ARG A 401 -46.02 15.21 18.70
C ARG A 401 -46.89 14.20 19.47
N GLY A 402 -46.36 13.51 20.48
CA GLY A 402 -47.11 12.63 21.38
C GLY A 402 -46.56 11.20 21.51
N PRO A 403 -47.13 10.36 22.40
CA PRO A 403 -46.57 9.05 22.76
C PRO A 403 -46.56 8.03 21.60
N GLY A 404 -47.52 8.08 20.67
CA GLY A 404 -47.50 7.26 19.45
C GLY A 404 -46.42 7.68 18.46
N ALA A 405 -46.01 8.95 18.47
CA ALA A 405 -44.93 9.47 17.63
C ALA A 405 -43.54 9.14 18.19
N LEU A 406 -43.45 8.68 19.45
CA LEU A 406 -42.19 8.23 20.06
C LEU A 406 -41.62 7.00 19.35
N VAL A 407 -42.46 6.04 18.97
CA VAL A 407 -42.03 4.86 18.21
C VAL A 407 -41.49 5.27 16.84
N GLY A 408 -42.16 6.22 16.18
CA GLY A 408 -41.68 6.80 14.93
C GLY A 408 -40.36 7.56 15.08
N ALA A 409 -40.19 8.30 16.18
CA ALA A 409 -38.95 9.03 16.47
C ALA A 409 -37.77 8.07 16.72
N VAL A 410 -37.96 7.01 17.51
CA VAL A 410 -36.93 5.98 17.74
C VAL A 410 -36.56 5.28 16.42
N LEU A 411 -37.56 4.92 15.60
CA LEU A 411 -37.31 4.29 14.31
C LEU A 411 -36.55 5.22 13.37
N LEU A 412 -36.93 6.50 13.30
CA LEU A 412 -36.24 7.52 12.51
C LEU A 412 -34.80 7.71 12.98
N PHE A 413 -34.57 7.77 14.30
CA PHE A 413 -33.23 7.93 14.87
C PHE A 413 -32.33 6.74 14.52
N VAL A 414 -32.81 5.51 14.73
CA VAL A 414 -32.03 4.30 14.47
C VAL A 414 -31.78 4.13 12.97
N ALA A 415 -32.80 4.29 12.13
CA ALA A 415 -32.66 4.15 10.69
C ALA A 415 -31.79 5.27 10.10
N GLY A 416 -31.96 6.51 10.56
CA GLY A 416 -31.19 7.67 10.14
C GLY A 416 -29.71 7.54 10.49
N ASN A 417 -29.39 7.19 11.73
CA ASN A 417 -27.99 6.96 12.14
C ASN A 417 -27.38 5.74 11.43
N ALA A 418 -28.14 4.65 11.24
CA ALA A 418 -27.64 3.48 10.50
C ALA A 418 -27.33 3.82 9.03
N LEU A 419 -28.19 4.64 8.40
CA LEU A 419 -27.97 5.11 7.04
C LEU A 419 -26.75 6.05 6.98
N ALA A 420 -26.69 7.06 7.85
CA ALA A 420 -25.58 8.00 7.94
C ALA A 420 -24.25 7.26 8.13
N PHE A 421 -24.18 6.38 9.14
CA PHE A 421 -23.03 5.50 9.39
C PHE A 421 -22.57 4.73 8.15
N ALA A 422 -23.50 4.09 7.44
CA ALA A 422 -23.16 3.26 6.29
C ALA A 422 -22.70 4.09 5.08
N LEU A 423 -23.40 5.18 4.78
CA LEU A 423 -23.13 6.03 3.62
C LEU A 423 -21.85 6.84 3.82
N GLU A 424 -21.72 7.49 4.97
CA GLU A 424 -20.61 8.37 5.28
C GLU A 424 -19.36 7.60 5.63
N GLY A 425 -19.48 6.44 6.30
CA GLY A 425 -18.34 5.56 6.54
C GLY A 425 -17.73 5.07 5.22
N LEU A 426 -18.56 4.73 4.23
CA LEU A 426 -18.10 4.35 2.90
C LEU A 426 -17.48 5.56 2.15
N VAL A 427 -18.17 6.70 2.13
CA VAL A 427 -17.69 7.90 1.42
C VAL A 427 -16.39 8.41 2.03
N ALA A 428 -16.32 8.55 3.36
CA ALA A 428 -15.12 8.96 4.07
C ALA A 428 -13.96 7.98 3.82
N GLY A 429 -14.25 6.68 3.86
CA GLY A 429 -13.26 5.63 3.61
C GLY A 429 -12.65 5.69 2.19
N VAL A 430 -13.49 5.84 1.17
CA VAL A 430 -13.06 5.95 -0.24
C VAL A 430 -12.28 7.24 -0.47
N GLN A 431 -12.66 8.33 0.18
CA GLN A 431 -12.05 9.63 -0.03
C GLN A 431 -10.70 9.75 0.69
N ALA A 432 -10.56 9.13 1.86
CA ALA A 432 -9.26 8.98 2.52
C ALA A 432 -8.30 8.14 1.66
N LEU A 433 -8.78 7.06 1.01
CA LEU A 433 -7.97 6.29 0.05
C LEU A 433 -7.53 7.13 -1.14
N ARG A 434 -8.44 7.97 -1.65
CA ARG A 434 -8.12 8.87 -2.77
C ARG A 434 -6.98 9.82 -2.41
N LEU A 435 -7.10 10.50 -1.27
CA LEU A 435 -6.09 11.44 -0.77
C LEU A 435 -4.73 10.77 -0.56
N GLU A 436 -4.76 9.54 -0.07
CA GLU A 436 -3.55 8.77 0.13
C GLU A 436 -2.88 8.36 -1.19
N PHE A 437 -3.65 7.85 -2.15
CA PHE A 437 -3.11 7.33 -3.41
C PHE A 437 -2.69 8.42 -4.38
N TYR A 438 -3.50 9.47 -4.53
CA TYR A 438 -3.24 10.49 -5.56
C TYR A 438 -2.40 11.65 -5.04
N GLU A 439 -2.51 12.01 -3.75
CA GLU A 439 -1.82 13.17 -3.20
C GLU A 439 -0.58 12.79 -2.38
N LEU A 440 -0.60 11.72 -1.58
CA LEU A 440 0.56 11.30 -0.78
C LEU A 440 1.49 10.33 -1.53
N PHE A 441 0.97 9.19 -2.03
CA PHE A 441 1.81 8.15 -2.65
C PHE A 441 2.46 8.58 -3.96
N SER A 442 1.80 9.45 -4.74
CA SER A 442 2.40 10.05 -5.94
C SER A 442 3.61 10.95 -5.65
N ARG A 443 3.89 11.27 -4.38
CA ARG A 443 5.08 12.01 -3.93
C ARG A 443 6.18 11.09 -3.43
N VAL A 444 5.79 10.01 -2.77
CA VAL A 444 6.73 9.03 -2.22
C VAL A 444 7.31 8.14 -3.33
N PHE A 445 6.51 7.81 -4.35
CA PHE A 445 6.85 6.88 -5.42
C PHE A 445 6.91 7.56 -6.79
N GLU A 446 8.03 7.42 -7.52
CA GLU A 446 8.11 7.79 -8.95
C GLU A 446 7.72 6.62 -9.86
N SER A 447 7.98 5.40 -9.43
CA SER A 447 7.76 4.18 -10.19
C SER A 447 7.12 3.11 -9.31
N LEU A 448 6.62 2.06 -9.95
CA LEU A 448 6.15 0.86 -9.27
C LEU A 448 7.24 -0.22 -9.34
N GLY A 449 7.45 -0.93 -8.24
CA GLY A 449 8.34 -2.07 -8.18
C GLY A 449 7.75 -3.34 -8.81
N ARG A 450 8.58 -4.38 -8.91
CA ARG A 450 8.13 -5.74 -9.27
C ARG A 450 7.84 -6.53 -8.00
N PRO A 451 6.66 -7.14 -7.82
CA PRO A 451 6.37 -7.93 -6.63
C PRO A 451 7.14 -9.24 -6.64
N PHE A 452 7.69 -9.63 -5.49
CA PHE A 452 8.32 -10.93 -5.34
C PHE A 452 7.28 -12.06 -5.37
N ARG A 453 7.47 -13.00 -6.29
CA ARG A 453 6.60 -14.18 -6.46
C ARG A 453 7.44 -15.44 -6.28
N PRO A 454 7.64 -15.91 -5.03
CA PRO A 454 8.38 -17.14 -4.82
C PRO A 454 7.64 -18.31 -5.45
N TRP A 455 8.39 -19.20 -6.09
CA TRP A 455 7.82 -20.43 -6.62
C TRP A 455 7.55 -21.39 -5.47
N ARG A 456 6.26 -21.63 -5.19
CA ARG A 456 5.80 -22.51 -4.11
C ARG A 456 4.70 -23.41 -4.62
N LEU A 457 4.95 -24.72 -4.59
CA LEU A 457 3.96 -25.74 -4.89
C LEU A 457 3.98 -26.79 -3.77
N PRO A 458 2.83 -27.20 -3.22
CA PRO A 458 2.78 -28.30 -2.26
C PRO A 458 3.24 -29.59 -2.95
N VAL A 459 4.24 -30.26 -2.37
CA VAL A 459 4.70 -31.57 -2.82
C VAL A 459 3.84 -32.63 -2.14
N ARG A 460 3.15 -33.46 -2.93
CA ARG A 460 2.46 -34.65 -2.46
C ARG A 460 3.38 -35.84 -2.63
N ARG A 461 3.88 -36.38 -1.52
CA ARG A 461 4.53 -37.68 -1.51
C ARG A 461 3.41 -38.71 -1.43
N THR A 462 3.17 -39.43 -2.53
CA THR A 462 2.34 -40.62 -2.49
C THR A 462 3.03 -41.59 -1.54
N GLU A 463 2.43 -41.83 -0.37
CA GLU A 463 2.81 -42.97 0.47
C GLU A 463 2.54 -44.21 -0.39
N VAL A 464 3.63 -44.88 -0.78
CA VAL A 464 3.57 -46.22 -1.34
C VAL A 464 3.21 -47.11 -0.16
N SER A 465 1.91 -47.36 0.01
CA SER A 465 1.38 -48.39 0.92
C SER A 465 1.60 -49.77 0.36
#